data_AF-A0A2V9X9T6-F1
#
_entry.id   AF-A0A2V9X9T6-F1
#
_cell.length_a   1.000
_cell.length_b   1.000
_cell.length_c   1.000
_cell.angle_alpha   90.00
_cell.angle_beta   90.00
_cell.angle_gamma   90.00
#
_symmetry.space_group_name_H-M   'P 1'
#
loop_
_entity.id
_entity.type
_entity.pdbx_description
1 polymer ?
#
loop_
_entity_poly.entity_id
_entity_poly.type
_entity_poly.pdbx_seq_one_letter_code
_entity_poly.pdbx_strand_id
1 'polypeptide(L)' 'MDPFRLFCMFPTVYAGRHLSIKEVEYFQAAAVRVETEYPMDVYADGEYVCRTPVEVSVQRGALKVIVPA' A
#
# COMPACT_ATOMS: atom_id res chain seq x y z
N MET A 1 -18.39 6.43 3.29
CA MET A 1 -17.43 7.42 3.83
C MET A 1 -17.93 8.81 3.47
N ASP A 2 -17.85 9.76 4.40
CA ASP A 2 -18.23 11.16 4.17
C ASP A 2 -17.14 11.87 3.32
N PRO A 3 -17.46 12.46 2.16
CA PRO A 3 -16.50 13.15 1.30
C PRO A 3 -15.71 14.26 2.00
N PHE A 4 -16.35 14.94 2.97
CA PHE A 4 -15.71 16.00 3.73
C PHE A 4 -14.61 15.44 4.65
N ARG A 5 -14.85 14.30 5.31
CA ARG A 5 -13.80 13.57 6.04
C ARG A 5 -12.60 13.19 5.17
N LEU A 6 -12.84 12.65 3.97
CA LEU A 6 -11.74 12.31 3.05
C LEU A 6 -10.95 13.57 2.65
N PHE A 7 -11.65 14.67 2.38
CA PHE A 7 -11.01 15.94 2.06
C PHE A 7 -10.09 16.43 3.20
N CYS A 8 -10.54 16.32 4.44
CA CYS A 8 -9.76 16.68 5.62
C CYS A 8 -8.52 15.78 5.85
N MET A 9 -8.45 14.59 5.24
CA MET A 9 -7.27 13.71 5.32
C MET A 9 -6.14 14.17 4.38
N PHE A 10 -6.43 14.82 3.26
CA PHE A 10 -5.40 15.23 2.29
C PHE A 10 -4.24 16.03 2.90
N PRO A 11 -4.46 17.07 3.75
CA PRO A 11 -3.35 17.79 4.37
C PRO A 11 -2.44 16.89 5.21
N THR A 12 -2.99 15.88 5.89
CA THR A 12 -2.20 14.94 6.71
C THR A 12 -1.41 13.93 5.86
N VAL A 13 -1.97 13.51 4.72
CA VAL A 13 -1.28 12.68 3.73
C VAL A 13 -0.09 13.43 3.15
N TYR A 14 -0.30 14.65 2.65
CA TYR A 14 0.76 15.46 2.04
C TYR A 14 1.82 15.94 3.04
N ALA A 15 1.46 16.09 4.31
CA ALA A 15 2.41 16.42 5.39
C ALA A 15 3.13 15.21 6.00
N GLY A 16 2.89 13.98 5.49
CA GLY A 16 3.53 12.76 6.01
C GLY A 16 3.03 12.28 7.38
N ARG A 17 1.92 12.82 7.89
CA ARG A 17 1.33 12.48 9.21
C ARG A 17 0.10 11.58 9.13
N HIS A 18 -0.11 10.90 8.00
CA HIS A 18 -1.29 10.07 7.77
C HIS A 18 -1.36 8.82 8.66
N LEU A 19 -0.22 8.38 9.20
CA LEU A 19 -0.15 7.21 10.08
C LEU A 19 -0.77 7.45 11.46
N SER A 20 -1.04 8.69 11.86
CA SER A 20 -1.70 9.00 13.14
C SER A 20 -3.22 9.07 13.05
N ILE A 21 -3.80 8.76 11.88
CA ILE A 21 -5.25 8.77 11.67
C ILE A 21 -5.83 7.43 12.12
N LYS A 22 -6.95 7.45 12.86
CA LYS A 22 -7.54 6.25 13.47
C LYS A 22 -7.97 5.20 12.45
N GLU A 23 -8.30 5.64 11.24
CA GLU A 23 -8.73 4.82 10.12
C GLU A 23 -7.56 4.09 9.41
N VAL A 24 -6.31 4.32 9.83
CA VAL A 24 -5.12 3.71 9.22
C VAL A 24 -4.51 2.69 10.19
N GLU A 25 -4.48 1.44 9.77
CA GLU A 25 -3.70 0.39 10.43
C GLU A 25 -2.35 0.23 9.71
N TYR A 26 -1.26 0.15 10.49
CA TYR A 26 0.08 -0.02 9.96
C TYR A 26 0.74 -1.25 10.57
N PHE A 27 1.20 -2.15 9.71
CA PHE A 27 1.86 -3.39 10.11
C PHE A 27 3.07 -3.68 9.20
N GLN A 28 4.03 -4.43 9.75
CA GLN A 28 5.18 -4.94 9.00
C GLN A 28 5.04 -6.45 8.87
N ALA A 29 5.17 -6.97 7.65
CA ALA A 29 5.07 -8.39 7.35
C ALA A 29 6.02 -8.78 6.21
N ALA A 30 6.48 -10.03 6.19
CA ALA A 30 7.29 -10.58 5.11
C ALA A 30 6.44 -11.07 3.92
N ALA A 31 5.18 -11.42 4.18
CA ALA A 31 4.20 -11.82 3.19
C ALA A 31 2.80 -11.36 3.61
N VAL A 32 1.96 -11.00 2.64
CA VAL A 32 0.58 -10.56 2.83
C VAL A 32 -0.27 -11.19 1.74
N ARG A 33 -1.44 -11.71 2.13
CA ARG A 33 -2.46 -12.20 1.20
C ARG A 33 -3.67 -11.28 1.29
N VAL A 34 -4.14 -10.82 0.14
CA VAL A 34 -5.28 -9.90 0.04
C VAL A 34 -6.39 -10.58 -0.74
N GLU A 35 -7.57 -10.65 -0.12
CA GLU A 35 -8.79 -11.23 -0.68
C GLU A 35 -9.91 -10.20 -0.57
N THR A 36 -10.83 -10.22 -1.54
CA THR A 36 -11.97 -9.31 -1.61
C THR A 36 -13.21 -10.11 -2.02
N GLU A 37 -14.40 -9.61 -1.67
CA GLU A 37 -15.67 -10.25 -2.02
C GLU A 37 -15.85 -10.38 -3.55
N TYR A 38 -15.41 -9.36 -4.30
CA TYR A 38 -15.38 -9.35 -5.76
C TYR A 38 -13.94 -9.13 -6.24
N PRO A 39 -13.49 -9.76 -7.34
CA PRO A 39 -12.15 -9.54 -7.87
C PRO A 39 -11.89 -8.05 -8.13
N MET A 40 -10.84 -7.50 -7.53
CA MET A 40 -10.41 -6.11 -7.66
C MET A 40 -9.08 -6.04 -8.40
N ASP A 41 -8.92 -5.03 -9.23
CA ASP A 41 -7.71 -4.84 -10.02
C ASP A 41 -6.55 -4.39 -9.13
N VAL A 42 -5.40 -5.04 -9.29
CA VAL A 42 -4.19 -4.80 -8.52
C VAL A 42 -3.14 -4.17 -9.43
N TYR A 43 -2.60 -3.04 -8.96
CA TYR A 43 -1.57 -2.28 -9.65
C TYR A 43 -0.27 -2.29 -8.83
N ALA A 44 0.86 -2.44 -9.52
CA ALA A 44 2.20 -2.30 -8.94
C ALA A 44 3.00 -1.30 -9.78
N ASP A 45 3.65 -0.35 -9.12
CA ASP A 45 4.47 0.70 -9.76
C ASP A 45 3.75 1.49 -10.89
N GLY A 46 2.41 1.55 -10.83
CA GLY A 46 1.57 2.22 -11.83
C GLY A 46 1.07 1.33 -12.97
N GLU A 47 1.47 0.07 -13.01
CA GLU A 47 1.09 -0.90 -14.05
C GLU A 47 0.06 -1.92 -13.54
N TYR A 48 -0.84 -2.36 -14.43
CA TYR A 48 -1.79 -3.42 -14.11
C TYR A 48 -1.05 -4.77 -14.01
N VAL A 49 -1.28 -5.50 -12.91
CA VAL A 49 -0.64 -6.80 -12.66
C VAL A 49 -1.63 -7.95 -12.74
N CYS A 50 -2.69 -7.91 -11.93
CA CYS A 50 -3.66 -9.00 -11.80
C CYS A 50 -4.95 -8.54 -11.09
N ARG A 51 -5.84 -9.48 -10.76
CA ARG A 51 -7.00 -9.24 -9.89
C ARG A 51 -6.90 -10.10 -8.62
N THR A 52 -7.50 -9.65 -7.52
CA THR A 52 -7.57 -10.43 -6.27
C THR A 52 -8.29 -11.79 -6.47
N PRO A 53 -7.94 -12.83 -5.69
CA PRO A 53 -6.97 -12.83 -4.58
C PRO A 53 -5.51 -12.75 -5.04
N VAL A 54 -4.68 -12.05 -4.28
CA VAL A 54 -3.24 -11.87 -4.56
C VAL A 54 -2.40 -12.14 -3.31
N GLU A 55 -1.20 -12.70 -3.52
CA GLU A 55 -0.19 -12.88 -2.49
C GLU A 55 1.05 -12.05 -2.84
N VAL A 56 1.53 -11.27 -1.87
CA VAL A 56 2.67 -10.37 -2.02
C VAL A 56 3.71 -10.75 -0.96
N SER A 57 4.94 -11.00 -1.38
CA SER A 57 6.04 -11.39 -0.49
C SER A 57 7.31 -10.60 -0.77
N VAL A 58 8.09 -10.32 0.27
CA VAL A 58 9.38 -9.62 0.16
C VAL A 58 10.50 -10.60 -0.14
N GLN A 59 11.16 -10.45 -1.30
CA GLN A 59 12.39 -11.16 -1.60
C GLN A 59 13.62 -10.35 -1.17
N ARG A 60 14.19 -10.71 -0.02
CA ARG A 60 15.34 -10.00 0.56
C ARG A 60 16.60 -10.25 -0.26
N GLY A 61 17.31 -9.17 -0.60
CA GLY A 61 18.58 -9.27 -1.35
C GLY A 61 18.41 -9.81 -2.77
N ALA A 62 17.24 -9.65 -3.37
CA ALA A 62 16.94 -10.13 -4.73
C ALA A 62 17.91 -9.56 -5.78
N LEU A 63 18.38 -8.33 -5.58
CA LEU A 63 19.20 -7.59 -6.52
C LEU A 63 20.40 -6.96 -5.82
N LYS A 64 21.53 -6.90 -6.54
CA LYS A 64 22.69 -6.09 -6.15
C LYS A 64 22.55 -4.70 -6.79
N VAL A 65 22.51 -3.67 -5.97
CA VAL A 65 22.32 -2.28 -6.41
C VAL A 65 23.61 -1.49 -6.13
N ILE A 66 24.06 -0.69 -7.10
CA ILE A 66 25.18 0.25 -6.93
C ILE A 66 24.65 1.51 -6.23
N VAL A 67 25.28 1.95 -5.14
CA VAL A 67 24.88 3.13 -4.36
C VAL A 67 26.04 4.13 -4.24
N PRO A 68 25.77 5.44 -4.03
CA PRO A 68 26.81 6.42 -3.73
C PRO A 68 27.62 6.06 -2.48
N ALA A 69 28.86 6.56 -2.41
CA ALA A 69 29.74 6.40 -1.25
C ALA A 69 29.30 7.28 -0.06
#